data_AF-A0A933IN72-F1
#
_entry.id   AF-A0A933IN72-F1
#
_cell.length_a   1.000
_cell.length_b   1.000
_cell.length_c   1.000
_cell.angle_alpha   90.00
_cell.angle_beta   90.00
_cell.angle_gamma   90.00
#
_symmetry.space_group_name_H-M   'P 1'
#
loop_
_entity.id
_entity.type
_entity.pdbx_description
1 polymer ?
#
loop_
_entity_poly.entity_id
_entity_poly.type
_entity_poly.pdbx_seq_one_letter_code
_entity_poly.pdbx_strand_id
1 'polypeptide(L)'
;MCAIAGILFKRDKHPELGMSTGEALTEMLDATLHRGPDSCGWALYKEPKEGELRLRFFISTGEAGRKDIERIDAALIEQNAKIVESAAVGCTFSARVKFDGDIQSFSYAVGQAAELVSVGARLDIIKDVGKPFDVAPRYDIASFDGDHGLAHLRLATESGVHPNTSHPFWACGFADVATVHNGQLTNYWIMRRRLEKRGMAFQTENDTELIAVYLAYQMSQGATLEDALRTSLDDLDGTFSYLVATRDSIGYAKDKLAAKPMVKYENDDLIALSSEEVGLNRLYPGRALDTSEPAPFTYGLWSRS
;
A
#
# COMPACT_ATOMS: atom_id res chain seq x y z
N MET A 1 15.38 9.48 -5.44
CA MET A 1 14.30 9.77 -4.46
C MET A 1 13.14 8.88 -4.83
N CYS A 2 12.49 8.18 -3.91
CA CYS A 2 11.38 7.27 -4.25
C CYS A 2 10.25 7.93 -5.03
N ALA A 3 9.45 7.17 -5.79
CA ALA A 3 8.22 7.62 -6.44
C ALA A 3 6.98 6.96 -5.82
N ILE A 4 5.92 7.74 -5.66
CA ILE A 4 4.57 7.30 -5.27
C ILE A 4 3.60 7.51 -6.43
N ALA A 5 2.68 6.58 -6.59
CA ALA A 5 1.57 6.63 -7.53
C ALA A 5 0.29 6.11 -6.86
N GLY A 6 -0.86 6.62 -7.27
CA GLY A 6 -2.16 6.11 -6.85
C GLY A 6 -3.22 6.46 -7.88
N ILE A 7 -4.21 5.57 -8.02
CA ILE A 7 -5.35 5.77 -8.91
C ILE A 7 -6.61 5.28 -8.19
N LEU A 8 -7.70 6.04 -8.30
CA LEU A 8 -9.02 5.63 -7.86
C LEU A 8 -10.05 5.99 -8.94
N PHE A 9 -10.87 5.02 -9.28
CA PHE A 9 -12.00 5.19 -10.19
C PHE A 9 -13.25 5.50 -9.39
N LYS A 10 -13.89 6.62 -9.73
CA LYS A 10 -15.06 7.14 -9.01
C LYS A 10 -16.31 6.30 -9.28
N ARG A 11 -16.31 5.51 -10.36
CA ARG A 11 -17.43 4.69 -10.85
C ARG A 11 -16.91 3.33 -11.36
N ASP A 12 -17.81 2.36 -11.50
CA ASP A 12 -17.55 0.99 -12.03
C ASP A 12 -17.00 0.91 -13.48
N LYS A 13 -16.84 2.04 -14.18
CA LYS A 13 -16.46 2.04 -15.59
C LYS A 13 -15.17 2.80 -15.80
N HIS A 14 -14.28 2.23 -16.61
CA HIS A 14 -13.03 2.83 -17.09
C HIS A 14 -13.12 3.19 -18.59
N PRO A 15 -14.16 3.91 -19.07
CA PRO A 15 -14.53 3.89 -20.48
C PRO A 15 -13.45 4.42 -21.42
N GLU A 16 -12.56 5.30 -20.95
CA GLU A 16 -11.52 5.94 -21.76
C GLU A 16 -10.09 5.48 -21.47
N LEU A 17 -9.84 4.77 -20.36
CA LEU A 17 -8.46 4.45 -19.97
C LEU A 17 -7.89 3.27 -20.78
N GLY A 18 -8.72 2.25 -21.04
CA GLY A 18 -8.30 1.06 -21.80
C GLY A 18 -7.22 0.21 -21.12
N MET A 19 -6.85 0.53 -19.88
CA MET A 19 -5.92 -0.21 -19.03
C MET A 19 -6.64 -0.73 -17.80
N SER A 20 -6.20 -1.88 -17.30
CA SER A 20 -6.60 -2.32 -15.96
C SER A 20 -5.99 -1.41 -14.89
N THR A 21 -6.50 -1.46 -13.66
CA THR A 21 -5.90 -0.72 -12.53
C THR A 21 -4.42 -1.08 -12.33
N GLY A 22 -4.07 -2.35 -12.42
CA GLY A 22 -2.70 -2.80 -12.23
C GLY A 22 -1.76 -2.41 -13.37
N GLU A 23 -2.25 -2.44 -14.62
CA GLU A 23 -1.51 -1.94 -15.79
C GLU A 23 -1.26 -0.44 -15.68
N ALA A 24 -2.29 0.36 -15.38
CA ALA A 24 -2.20 1.80 -15.20
C ALA A 24 -1.15 2.18 -14.14
N LEU A 25 -1.19 1.54 -12.96
CA LEU A 25 -0.19 1.76 -11.91
C LEU A 25 1.22 1.35 -12.34
N THR A 26 1.36 0.27 -13.10
CA THR A 26 2.66 -0.22 -13.60
C THR A 26 3.27 0.77 -14.60
N GLU A 27 2.48 1.29 -15.54
CA GLU A 27 2.89 2.33 -16.50
C GLU A 27 3.27 3.63 -15.80
N MET A 28 2.48 4.07 -14.81
CA MET A 28 2.78 5.26 -14.00
C MET A 28 4.13 5.11 -13.27
N LEU A 29 4.40 3.94 -12.70
CA LEU A 29 5.68 3.67 -12.05
C LEU A 29 6.83 3.67 -13.06
N ASP A 30 6.73 2.92 -14.16
CA ASP A 30 7.82 2.81 -15.14
C ASP A 30 8.25 4.18 -15.70
N ALA A 31 7.30 5.10 -15.94
CA ALA A 31 7.62 6.47 -16.35
C ALA A 31 8.41 7.28 -15.32
N THR A 32 8.41 6.85 -14.05
CA THR A 32 9.18 7.46 -12.97
C THR A 32 10.38 6.61 -12.55
N LEU A 33 10.82 5.65 -13.36
CA LEU A 33 11.90 4.72 -13.02
C LEU A 33 13.23 5.41 -12.65
N HIS A 34 13.51 6.60 -13.20
CA HIS A 34 14.69 7.41 -12.87
C HIS A 34 14.75 7.84 -11.39
N ARG A 35 13.63 7.77 -10.69
CA ARG A 35 13.53 8.13 -9.27
C ARG A 35 14.14 7.05 -8.36
N GLY A 36 14.05 5.78 -8.73
CA GLY A 36 14.59 4.66 -7.96
C GLY A 36 14.24 3.29 -8.53
N PRO A 37 15.19 2.53 -9.10
CA PRO A 37 14.93 1.24 -9.75
C PRO A 37 15.14 0.02 -8.84
N ASP A 38 15.34 0.21 -7.53
CA ASP A 38 15.81 -0.88 -6.66
C ASP A 38 14.69 -1.88 -6.35
N SER A 39 13.49 -1.37 -6.07
CA SER A 39 12.32 -2.20 -5.83
C SER A 39 11.02 -1.48 -6.14
N CYS A 40 9.98 -2.25 -6.37
CA CYS A 40 8.64 -1.74 -6.62
C CYS A 40 7.57 -2.57 -5.90
N GLY A 41 6.39 -1.99 -5.80
CA GLY A 41 5.24 -2.70 -5.26
C GLY A 41 3.93 -1.97 -5.51
N TRP A 42 2.85 -2.72 -5.28
CA TRP A 42 1.47 -2.33 -5.49
C TRP A 42 0.64 -2.72 -4.27
N ALA A 43 -0.30 -1.86 -3.88
CA ALA A 43 -1.39 -2.17 -2.96
C ALA A 43 -2.66 -2.13 -3.78
N LEU A 44 -3.28 -3.29 -3.97
CA LEU A 44 -4.34 -3.50 -4.94
C LEU A 44 -5.63 -3.91 -4.23
N TYR A 45 -6.74 -3.24 -4.52
CA TYR A 45 -8.02 -3.44 -3.83
C TYR A 45 -9.02 -4.18 -4.72
N LYS A 46 -9.25 -5.46 -4.40
CA LYS A 46 -10.22 -6.33 -5.11
C LYS A 46 -11.59 -6.23 -4.50
N GLU A 47 -12.61 -6.60 -5.26
CA GLU A 47 -13.91 -6.89 -4.67
C GLU A 47 -13.79 -7.98 -3.58
N PRO A 48 -14.38 -7.74 -2.39
CA PRO A 48 -14.29 -8.66 -1.28
C PRO A 48 -15.18 -9.87 -1.54
N LYS A 49 -14.80 -11.00 -0.95
CA LYS A 49 -15.68 -12.16 -0.83
C LYS A 49 -16.20 -12.21 0.60
N GLU A 50 -17.49 -12.44 0.75
CA GLU A 50 -18.15 -12.39 2.05
C GLU A 50 -17.50 -13.36 3.06
N GLY A 51 -17.12 -12.83 4.22
CA GLY A 51 -16.47 -13.59 5.30
C GLY A 51 -15.06 -14.06 4.99
N GLU A 52 -14.41 -13.54 3.94
CA GLU A 52 -13.05 -13.91 3.55
C GLU A 52 -12.05 -12.78 3.74
N LEU A 53 -10.85 -13.14 4.20
CA LEU A 53 -9.66 -12.29 4.26
C LEU A 53 -8.60 -12.78 3.29
N ARG A 54 -7.83 -11.85 2.75
CA ARG A 54 -6.62 -12.06 1.98
C ARG A 54 -5.44 -11.75 2.89
N LEU A 55 -4.52 -12.69 2.97
CA LEU A 55 -3.26 -12.54 3.67
C LEU A 55 -2.14 -12.77 2.68
N ARG A 56 -1.04 -12.05 2.87
CA ARG A 56 0.21 -12.32 2.17
C ARG A 56 1.35 -12.33 3.16
N PHE A 57 2.28 -13.25 2.97
CA PHE A 57 3.48 -13.45 3.78
C PHE A 57 4.71 -13.44 2.90
N PHE A 58 5.86 -13.04 3.45
CA PHE A 58 7.14 -13.37 2.85
C PHE A 58 7.50 -14.81 3.18
N ILE A 59 8.10 -15.49 2.20
CA ILE A 59 8.64 -16.84 2.35
C ILE A 59 10.05 -16.92 1.77
N SER A 60 10.84 -17.81 2.35
CA SER A 60 12.16 -18.17 1.83
C SER A 60 12.04 -18.90 0.49
N THR A 61 13.16 -19.04 -0.24
CA THR A 61 13.20 -19.82 -1.48
C THR A 61 13.50 -21.30 -1.21
N GLY A 62 13.04 -22.19 -2.10
CA GLY A 62 13.41 -23.61 -2.08
C GLY A 62 12.76 -24.38 -0.91
N GLU A 63 13.52 -25.28 -0.29
CA GLU A 63 13.01 -26.15 0.79
C GLU A 63 12.61 -25.35 2.04
N ALA A 64 13.36 -24.29 2.37
CA ALA A 64 13.01 -23.40 3.48
C ALA A 64 11.64 -22.75 3.27
N GLY A 65 11.33 -22.34 2.03
CA GLY A 65 10.02 -21.78 1.68
C GLY A 65 8.86 -22.76 1.90
N ARG A 66 9.07 -24.06 1.67
CA ARG A 66 8.05 -25.08 1.97
C ARG A 66 7.77 -25.16 3.47
N LYS A 67 8.82 -25.11 4.30
CA LYS A 67 8.68 -25.09 5.76
C LYS A 67 8.01 -23.80 6.26
N ASP A 68 8.26 -22.68 5.60
CA ASP A 68 7.57 -21.41 5.89
C ASP A 68 6.06 -21.54 5.63
N ILE A 69 5.68 -22.12 4.49
CA ILE A 69 4.28 -22.38 4.13
C ILE A 69 3.62 -23.33 5.15
N GLU A 70 4.28 -24.42 5.52
CA GLU A 70 3.77 -25.36 6.54
C GLU A 70 3.52 -24.66 7.89
N ARG A 71 4.42 -23.76 8.30
CA ARG A 71 4.24 -22.96 9.53
C ARG A 71 3.08 -21.98 9.42
N ILE A 72 2.93 -21.31 8.28
CA ILE A 72 1.84 -20.38 8.01
C ILE A 72 0.50 -21.12 8.04
N ASP A 73 0.39 -22.25 7.34
CA ASP A 73 -0.84 -23.05 7.29
C ASP A 73 -1.25 -23.54 8.69
N ALA A 74 -0.28 -24.02 9.48
CA ALA A 74 -0.52 -24.42 10.86
C ALA A 74 -1.04 -23.26 11.73
N ALA A 75 -0.42 -22.08 11.62
CA ALA A 75 -0.84 -20.90 12.37
C ALA A 75 -2.24 -20.41 11.96
N LEU A 76 -2.57 -20.44 10.68
CA LEU A 76 -3.91 -20.11 10.19
C LEU A 76 -4.96 -21.07 10.77
N ILE A 77 -4.68 -22.37 10.77
CA ILE A 77 -5.58 -23.40 11.32
C ILE A 77 -5.73 -23.25 12.83
N GLU A 78 -4.65 -23.00 13.56
CA GLU A 78 -4.67 -22.78 15.02
C GLU A 78 -5.55 -21.58 15.41
N GLN A 79 -5.58 -20.55 14.58
CA GLN A 79 -6.47 -19.39 14.75
C GLN A 79 -7.89 -19.62 14.21
N ASN A 80 -8.27 -20.85 13.87
CA ASN A 80 -9.57 -21.24 13.30
C ASN A 80 -9.88 -20.60 11.94
N ALA A 81 -8.87 -20.14 11.19
CA ALA A 81 -9.06 -19.65 9.84
C ALA A 81 -9.12 -20.82 8.85
N LYS A 82 -10.18 -20.87 8.03
CA LYS A 82 -10.32 -21.91 6.99
C LYS A 82 -9.71 -21.43 5.68
N ILE A 83 -8.62 -22.04 5.26
CA ILE A 83 -7.97 -21.73 3.97
C ILE A 83 -8.90 -22.12 2.81
N VAL A 84 -9.17 -21.16 1.92
CA VAL A 84 -10.01 -21.32 0.72
C VAL A 84 -9.14 -21.50 -0.53
N GLU A 85 -8.06 -20.74 -0.61
CA GLU A 85 -7.12 -20.74 -1.73
C GLU A 85 -5.77 -20.24 -1.22
N SER A 86 -4.69 -20.78 -1.76
CA SER A 86 -3.35 -20.28 -1.49
C SER A 86 -2.43 -20.48 -2.68
N ALA A 87 -1.43 -19.61 -2.80
CA ALA A 87 -0.44 -19.66 -3.88
C ALA A 87 0.89 -19.06 -3.42
N ALA A 88 1.98 -19.73 -3.77
CA ALA A 88 3.34 -19.21 -3.61
C ALA A 88 3.83 -18.63 -4.95
N VAL A 89 4.24 -17.37 -4.94
CA VAL A 89 4.75 -16.66 -6.13
C VAL A 89 5.94 -15.80 -5.70
N GLY A 90 7.07 -15.99 -6.39
CA GLY A 90 8.31 -15.28 -6.07
C GLY A 90 8.75 -15.49 -4.63
N CYS A 91 8.91 -14.40 -3.89
CA CYS A 91 9.28 -14.39 -2.47
C CYS A 91 8.08 -14.35 -1.52
N THR A 92 6.86 -14.59 -2.01
CA THR A 92 5.63 -14.43 -1.23
C THR A 92 4.71 -15.65 -1.28
N PHE A 93 3.94 -15.83 -0.21
CA PHE A 93 2.82 -16.76 -0.12
C PHE A 93 1.55 -15.97 0.14
N SER A 94 0.53 -16.18 -0.69
CA SER A 94 -0.80 -15.59 -0.53
C SER A 94 -1.79 -16.65 -0.06
N ALA A 95 -2.67 -16.28 0.86
CA ALA A 95 -3.74 -17.13 1.37
C ALA A 95 -5.04 -16.34 1.45
N ARG A 96 -6.11 -16.89 0.91
CA ARG A 96 -7.48 -16.42 1.10
C ARG A 96 -8.16 -17.36 2.08
N VAL A 97 -8.65 -16.83 3.19
CA VAL A 97 -9.17 -17.61 4.31
C VAL A 97 -10.56 -17.12 4.70
N LYS A 98 -11.42 -18.01 5.19
CA LYS A 98 -12.63 -17.64 5.93
C LYS A 98 -12.28 -17.43 7.39
N PHE A 99 -12.60 -16.26 7.91
CA PHE A 99 -12.33 -15.87 9.29
C PHE A 99 -13.28 -14.75 9.70
N ASP A 100 -13.87 -14.88 10.88
CA ASP A 100 -14.87 -13.97 11.45
C ASP A 100 -14.50 -13.42 12.84
N GLY A 101 -13.29 -13.72 13.31
CA GLY A 101 -12.77 -13.25 14.59
C GLY A 101 -12.14 -11.85 14.53
N ASP A 102 -11.47 -11.47 15.62
CA ASP A 102 -10.76 -10.19 15.72
C ASP A 102 -9.50 -10.17 14.85
N ILE A 103 -9.47 -9.24 13.88
CA ILE A 103 -8.37 -9.12 12.90
C ILE A 103 -7.05 -8.75 13.58
N GLN A 104 -7.09 -7.93 14.63
CA GLN A 104 -5.86 -7.49 15.30
C GLN A 104 -5.15 -8.67 15.96
N SER A 105 -5.84 -9.37 16.85
CA SER A 105 -5.32 -10.55 17.54
C SER A 105 -4.92 -11.65 16.56
N PHE A 106 -5.74 -11.88 15.53
CA PHE A 106 -5.45 -12.83 14.46
C PHE A 106 -4.17 -12.52 13.73
N SER A 107 -4.02 -11.27 13.23
CA SER A 107 -2.86 -10.86 12.46
C SER A 107 -1.57 -10.90 13.27
N TYR A 108 -1.64 -10.56 14.56
CA TYR A 108 -0.49 -10.64 15.47
C TYR A 108 -0.08 -12.08 15.74
N ALA A 109 -1.03 -13.00 15.88
CA ALA A 109 -0.75 -14.42 16.07
C ALA A 109 -0.11 -15.04 14.82
N VAL A 110 -0.71 -14.85 13.64
CA VAL A 110 -0.18 -15.44 12.39
C VAL A 110 1.13 -14.78 11.95
N GLY A 111 1.34 -13.51 12.29
CA GLY A 111 2.59 -12.79 12.05
C GLY A 111 3.79 -13.36 12.82
N GLN A 112 3.58 -14.21 13.83
CA GLN A 112 4.67 -14.94 14.50
C GLN A 112 5.17 -16.14 13.70
N ALA A 113 4.37 -16.66 12.77
CA ALA A 113 4.74 -17.82 11.96
C ALA A 113 5.69 -17.44 10.82
N ALA A 114 5.41 -16.30 10.17
CA ALA A 114 6.20 -15.71 9.11
C ALA A 114 5.92 -14.20 9.00
N GLU A 115 6.82 -13.46 8.36
CA GLU A 115 6.66 -12.02 8.16
C GLU A 115 5.43 -11.74 7.28
N LEU A 116 4.39 -11.18 7.89
CA LEU A 116 3.13 -10.83 7.25
C LEU A 116 3.28 -9.53 6.46
N VAL A 117 2.82 -9.50 5.22
CA VAL A 117 2.92 -8.36 4.27
C VAL A 117 1.65 -7.52 4.30
N SER A 118 0.48 -8.15 4.35
CA SER A 118 -0.80 -7.45 4.40
C SER A 118 -1.93 -8.38 4.85
N VAL A 119 -2.96 -7.79 5.46
CA VAL A 119 -4.27 -8.40 5.69
C VAL A 119 -5.36 -7.47 5.21
N GLY A 120 -6.35 -8.01 4.49
CA GLY A 120 -7.51 -7.22 4.07
C GLY A 120 -8.63 -8.06 3.51
N ALA A 121 -9.85 -7.52 3.50
CA ALA A 121 -10.94 -8.12 2.75
C ALA A 121 -10.80 -7.82 1.23
N ARG A 122 -10.27 -6.64 0.92
CA ARG A 122 -10.04 -6.12 -0.44
C ARG A 122 -8.55 -6.04 -0.77
N LEU A 123 -7.73 -5.60 0.19
CA LEU A 123 -6.32 -5.33 0.01
C LEU A 123 -5.49 -6.60 -0.26
N ASP A 124 -4.63 -6.50 -1.26
CA ASP A 124 -3.51 -7.39 -1.51
C ASP A 124 -2.27 -6.55 -1.84
N ILE A 125 -1.24 -6.59 -0.99
CA ILE A 125 0.02 -5.90 -1.24
C ILE A 125 0.98 -6.87 -1.93
N ILE A 126 1.52 -6.48 -3.09
CA ILE A 126 2.55 -7.24 -3.80
C ILE A 126 3.76 -6.34 -3.96
N LYS A 127 4.93 -6.79 -3.48
CA LYS A 127 6.17 -6.01 -3.57
C LYS A 127 7.38 -6.93 -3.66
N ASP A 128 8.36 -6.53 -4.46
CA ASP A 128 9.56 -7.31 -4.70
C ASP A 128 10.70 -6.41 -5.20
N VAL A 129 11.92 -6.94 -5.19
CA VAL A 129 13.11 -6.28 -5.75
C VAL A 129 13.04 -6.33 -7.28
N GLY A 130 13.42 -5.20 -7.91
CA GLY A 130 13.44 -5.04 -9.36
C GLY A 130 12.50 -3.96 -9.88
N LYS A 131 12.52 -3.79 -11.21
CA LYS A 131 11.78 -2.75 -11.94
C LYS A 131 10.33 -3.17 -12.17
N PRO A 132 9.41 -2.21 -12.42
CA PRO A 132 7.98 -2.51 -12.59
C PRO A 132 7.72 -3.57 -13.65
N PHE A 133 8.28 -3.45 -14.85
CA PHE A 133 8.10 -4.42 -15.93
C PHE A 133 8.82 -5.77 -15.73
N ASP A 134 9.75 -5.88 -14.78
CA ASP A 134 10.37 -7.15 -14.42
C ASP A 134 9.56 -7.88 -13.33
N VAL A 135 8.89 -7.13 -12.45
CA VAL A 135 8.13 -7.67 -11.32
C VAL A 135 6.67 -7.92 -11.68
N ALA A 136 6.02 -7.00 -12.38
CA ALA A 136 4.59 -7.08 -12.71
C ALA A 136 4.17 -8.39 -13.41
N PRO A 137 4.91 -8.92 -14.41
CA PRO A 137 4.55 -10.18 -15.04
C PRO A 137 4.62 -11.39 -14.11
N ARG A 138 5.52 -11.37 -13.11
CA ARG A 138 5.69 -12.49 -12.18
C ARG A 138 4.47 -12.70 -11.28
N TYR A 139 3.76 -11.62 -10.97
CA TYR A 139 2.60 -11.60 -10.10
C TYR A 139 1.29 -11.31 -10.84
N ASP A 140 1.31 -11.31 -12.17
CA ASP A 140 0.17 -11.01 -13.03
C ASP A 140 -0.52 -9.68 -12.69
N ILE A 141 0.28 -8.64 -12.41
CA ILE A 141 -0.25 -7.33 -11.98
C ILE A 141 -1.09 -6.68 -13.09
N ALA A 142 -0.70 -6.84 -14.36
CA ALA A 142 -1.41 -6.22 -15.48
C ALA A 142 -2.85 -6.76 -15.68
N SER A 143 -3.17 -7.96 -15.18
CA SER A 143 -4.54 -8.48 -15.22
C SER A 143 -5.40 -7.98 -14.06
N PHE A 144 -4.80 -7.32 -13.07
CA PHE A 144 -5.50 -6.82 -11.91
C PHE A 144 -6.44 -5.68 -12.31
N ASP A 145 -7.74 -5.92 -12.13
CA ASP A 145 -8.77 -4.92 -12.36
C ASP A 145 -9.61 -4.74 -11.08
N GLY A 146 -9.41 -3.60 -10.43
CA GLY A 146 -10.09 -3.18 -9.21
C GLY A 146 -10.52 -1.72 -9.33
N ASP A 147 -10.95 -1.12 -8.23
CA ASP A 147 -11.41 0.28 -8.23
C ASP A 147 -10.34 1.27 -7.83
N HIS A 148 -9.34 0.85 -7.07
CA HIS A 148 -8.21 1.70 -6.72
C HIS A 148 -6.97 0.90 -6.34
N GLY A 149 -5.85 1.61 -6.32
CA GLY A 149 -4.62 1.07 -5.81
C GLY A 149 -3.54 2.13 -5.64
N LEU A 150 -2.49 1.74 -4.92
CA LEU A 150 -1.28 2.50 -4.75
C LEU A 150 -0.12 1.75 -5.35
N ALA A 151 0.90 2.47 -5.80
CA ALA A 151 2.13 1.86 -6.25
C ALA A 151 3.33 2.73 -5.84
N HIS A 152 4.49 2.10 -5.73
CA HIS A 152 5.71 2.79 -5.31
C HIS A 152 6.96 2.25 -6.02
N LEU A 153 7.90 3.14 -6.28
CA LEU A 153 9.28 2.84 -6.70
C LEU A 153 10.27 3.35 -5.67
N ARG A 154 11.18 2.48 -5.25
CA ARG A 154 12.11 2.76 -4.16
C ARG A 154 13.51 3.04 -4.66
N LEU A 155 14.15 4.03 -4.05
CA LEU A 155 15.60 4.22 -4.09
C LEU A 155 16.15 3.96 -2.68
N ALA A 156 16.94 2.92 -2.51
CA ALA A 156 17.64 2.61 -1.29
C ALA A 156 18.83 3.57 -1.10
N THR A 157 18.78 4.44 -0.10
CA THR A 157 19.86 5.38 0.20
C THR A 157 20.78 4.88 1.31
N GLU A 158 20.23 4.22 2.33
CA GLU A 158 20.98 3.80 3.54
C GLU A 158 20.70 2.35 3.98
N SER A 159 19.56 1.79 3.58
CA SER A 159 19.11 0.44 3.95
C SER A 159 19.37 -0.57 2.84
N GLY A 160 19.45 -1.85 3.17
CA GLY A 160 19.48 -2.93 2.18
C GLY A 160 18.28 -2.93 1.22
N VAL A 161 18.51 -3.48 0.03
CA VAL A 161 17.48 -3.72 -0.99
C VAL A 161 16.85 -5.09 -0.73
N HIS A 162 15.68 -5.07 -0.08
CA HIS A 162 14.93 -6.27 0.26
C HIS A 162 13.43 -6.05 -0.01
N PRO A 163 12.66 -7.11 -0.34
CA PRO A 163 11.22 -6.99 -0.52
C PRO A 163 10.51 -6.41 0.71
N ASN A 164 10.95 -6.75 1.93
CA ASN A 164 10.33 -6.24 3.16
C ASN A 164 10.56 -4.75 3.43
N THR A 165 11.68 -4.19 2.97
CA THR A 165 11.95 -2.75 3.06
C THR A 165 11.28 -1.95 1.95
N SER A 166 10.65 -2.65 0.99
CA SER A 166 9.92 -2.04 -0.13
C SER A 166 8.53 -1.61 0.29
N HIS A 167 8.02 -0.59 -0.38
CA HIS A 167 6.63 -0.15 -0.26
C HIS A 167 5.73 -0.97 -1.19
N PRO A 168 4.41 -0.96 -0.99
CA PRO A 168 3.65 -0.32 0.10
C PRO A 168 3.79 -0.97 1.48
N PHE A 169 3.36 -0.24 2.52
CA PHE A 169 3.26 -0.74 3.89
C PHE A 169 1.80 -0.80 4.34
N TRP A 170 1.47 -1.86 5.09
CA TRP A 170 0.14 -2.12 5.64
C TRP A 170 0.08 -1.70 7.11
N ALA A 171 -1.10 -1.31 7.59
CA ALA A 171 -1.33 -1.01 8.99
C ALA A 171 -1.46 -2.30 9.82
N CYS A 172 -0.35 -2.75 10.41
CA CYS A 172 -0.33 -3.99 11.20
C CYS A 172 -1.41 -4.01 12.29
N GLY A 173 -2.29 -5.01 12.25
CA GLY A 173 -3.43 -5.15 13.16
C GLY A 173 -4.78 -4.71 12.59
N PHE A 174 -4.83 -4.16 11.37
CA PHE A 174 -6.06 -3.63 10.76
C PHE A 174 -6.29 -4.21 9.37
N ALA A 175 -7.53 -4.34 8.91
CA ALA A 175 -7.78 -4.73 7.52
C ALA A 175 -7.75 -3.52 6.58
N ASP A 176 -7.27 -3.74 5.36
CA ASP A 176 -7.51 -2.85 4.21
C ASP A 176 -6.91 -1.44 4.31
N VAL A 177 -5.91 -1.18 5.15
CA VAL A 177 -5.22 0.12 5.21
C VAL A 177 -3.77 -0.03 4.75
N ALA A 178 -3.41 0.65 3.66
CA ALA A 178 -2.05 0.65 3.12
C ALA A 178 -1.57 2.07 2.77
N THR A 179 -0.26 2.29 2.81
CA THR A 179 0.36 3.59 2.54
C THR A 179 1.62 3.46 1.68
N VAL A 180 1.82 4.46 0.82
CA VAL A 180 3.09 4.74 0.13
C VAL A 180 3.56 6.14 0.49
N HIS A 181 4.86 6.33 0.65
CA HIS A 181 5.42 7.55 1.22
C HIS A 181 6.72 7.90 0.51
N ASN A 182 6.85 9.18 0.14
CA ASN A 182 8.09 9.78 -0.31
C ASN A 182 8.47 10.86 0.69
N GLY A 183 9.57 10.65 1.41
CA GLY A 183 9.91 11.52 2.51
C GLY A 183 10.71 10.82 3.59
N GLN A 184 10.80 11.51 4.72
CA GLN A 184 11.34 11.00 5.97
C GLN A 184 10.62 11.68 7.14
N LEU A 185 10.18 10.89 8.11
CA LEU A 185 9.62 11.38 9.37
C LEU A 185 10.72 11.58 10.41
N THR A 186 10.89 12.81 10.91
CA THR A 186 11.92 13.17 11.90
C THR A 186 11.53 12.74 13.32
N ASN A 187 10.23 12.59 13.60
CA ASN A 187 9.71 12.18 14.91
C ASN A 187 9.26 10.70 14.98
N TYR A 188 9.68 9.87 14.02
CA TYR A 188 9.28 8.46 13.89
C TYR A 188 9.34 7.66 15.20
N TRP A 189 10.50 7.62 15.86
CA TRP A 189 10.70 6.82 17.08
C TRP A 189 9.82 7.26 18.25
N ILE A 190 9.51 8.56 18.35
CA ILE A 190 8.64 9.09 19.40
C ILE A 190 7.20 8.65 19.15
N MET A 191 6.74 8.79 17.90
CA MET A 191 5.37 8.44 17.50
C MET A 191 5.14 6.93 17.56
N ARG A 192 6.08 6.12 17.08
CA ARG A 192 6.05 4.66 17.22
C ARG A 192 5.88 4.25 18.68
N ARG A 193 6.73 4.75 19.58
CA ARG A 193 6.68 4.42 21.02
C ARG A 193 5.36 4.87 21.68
N ARG A 194 4.71 5.93 21.19
CA ARG A 194 3.38 6.35 21.66
C ARG A 194 2.29 5.37 21.24
N LEU A 195 2.38 4.79 20.05
CA LEU A 195 1.42 3.81 19.53
C LEU A 195 1.66 2.41 20.11
N GLU A 196 2.91 2.00 20.32
CA GLU A 196 3.24 0.75 21.02
C GLU A 196 2.66 0.74 22.44
N LYS A 197 2.73 1.87 23.16
CA LYS A 197 2.08 2.03 24.48
C LYS A 197 0.55 1.92 24.44
N ARG A 198 -0.06 2.06 23.26
CA ARG A 198 -1.49 1.91 23.01
C ARG A 198 -1.85 0.52 22.47
N GLY A 199 -0.89 -0.41 22.44
CA GLY A 199 -1.11 -1.79 22.00
C GLY A 199 -0.91 -2.01 20.51
N MET A 200 -0.42 -1.03 19.75
CA MET A 200 -0.15 -1.22 18.31
C MET A 200 1.20 -1.92 18.11
N ALA A 201 1.23 -2.90 17.21
CA ALA A 201 2.44 -3.57 16.78
C ALA A 201 2.98 -2.99 15.46
N PHE A 202 4.27 -3.23 15.22
CA PHE A 202 4.99 -2.84 14.01
C PHE A 202 5.92 -3.99 13.61
N GLN A 203 6.06 -4.22 12.31
CA GLN A 203 6.81 -5.32 11.73
C GLN A 203 8.18 -4.89 11.21
N THR A 204 8.33 -3.60 10.86
CA THR A 204 9.54 -3.06 10.25
C THR A 204 10.02 -1.83 11.01
N GLU A 205 11.21 -1.33 10.66
CA GLU A 205 11.71 -0.03 11.16
C GLU A 205 11.45 1.11 10.17
N ASN A 206 10.59 0.90 9.16
CA ASN A 206 10.30 1.89 8.14
C ASN A 206 9.29 2.92 8.66
N ASP A 207 9.60 4.19 8.51
CA ASP A 207 8.74 5.29 8.95
C ASP A 207 7.39 5.34 8.21
N THR A 208 7.28 4.69 7.06
CA THR A 208 6.02 4.62 6.31
C THR A 208 5.01 3.71 6.98
N GLU A 209 5.46 2.65 7.66
CA GLU A 209 4.59 1.79 8.45
C GLU A 209 3.92 2.58 9.58
N LEU A 210 4.65 3.54 10.17
CA LEU A 210 4.09 4.47 11.16
C LEU A 210 2.89 5.23 10.63
N ILE A 211 2.93 5.71 9.38
CA ILE A 211 1.82 6.46 8.79
C ILE A 211 0.58 5.56 8.68
N ALA A 212 0.73 4.34 8.15
CA ALA A 212 -0.37 3.39 8.02
C ALA A 212 -1.00 3.06 9.38
N VAL A 213 -0.17 2.71 10.37
CA VAL A 213 -0.65 2.36 11.73
C VAL A 213 -1.24 3.58 12.44
N TYR A 214 -0.68 4.78 12.28
CA TYR A 214 -1.22 6.02 12.85
C TYR A 214 -2.63 6.28 12.33
N LEU A 215 -2.84 6.24 11.01
CA LEU A 215 -4.13 6.51 10.39
C LEU A 215 -5.17 5.46 10.82
N ALA A 216 -4.80 4.18 10.76
CA ALA A 216 -5.69 3.09 11.18
C ALA A 216 -6.02 3.17 12.68
N TYR A 217 -5.05 3.52 13.53
CA TYR A 217 -5.28 3.73 14.95
C TYR A 217 -6.25 4.89 15.20
N GLN A 218 -6.06 6.06 14.57
CA GLN A 218 -6.99 7.19 14.71
C GLN A 218 -8.42 6.78 14.33
N MET A 219 -8.58 6.05 13.22
CA MET A 219 -9.88 5.53 12.79
C MET A 219 -10.48 4.54 13.79
N SER A 220 -9.66 3.68 14.40
CA SER A 220 -10.11 2.76 15.47
C SER A 220 -10.61 3.47 16.71
N GLN A 221 -10.18 4.71 16.94
CA GLN A 221 -10.64 5.56 18.04
C GLN A 221 -11.87 6.41 17.68
N GLY A 222 -12.46 6.20 16.49
CA GLY A 222 -13.68 6.87 16.04
C GLY A 222 -13.45 8.11 15.17
N ALA A 223 -12.21 8.43 14.79
CA ALA A 223 -11.94 9.50 13.83
C ALA A 223 -12.34 9.05 12.40
N THR A 224 -12.76 10.00 11.56
CA THR A 224 -12.86 9.72 10.12
C THR A 224 -11.45 9.65 9.50
N LEU A 225 -11.31 9.05 8.31
CA LEU A 225 -10.05 9.09 7.58
C LEU A 225 -9.63 10.54 7.26
N GLU A 226 -10.60 11.41 6.97
CA GLU A 226 -10.34 12.83 6.74
C GLU A 226 -9.77 13.52 7.99
N ASP A 227 -10.35 13.26 9.17
CA ASP A 227 -9.83 13.77 10.43
C ASP A 227 -8.42 13.25 10.70
N ALA A 228 -8.17 11.96 10.44
CA ALA A 228 -6.86 11.34 10.63
C ALA A 228 -5.79 11.92 9.68
N LEU A 229 -6.14 12.19 8.43
CA LEU A 229 -5.27 12.88 7.46
C LEU A 229 -4.96 14.30 7.95
N ARG A 230 -5.98 15.05 8.39
CA ARG A 230 -5.80 16.40 8.94
C ARG A 230 -4.85 16.40 10.14
N THR A 231 -5.10 15.53 11.14
CA THR A 231 -4.26 15.48 12.35
C THR A 231 -2.84 15.00 12.05
N SER A 232 -2.67 14.16 11.03
CA SER A 232 -1.33 13.69 10.64
C SER A 232 -0.39 14.83 10.22
N LEU A 233 -0.93 15.92 9.65
CA LEU A 233 -0.13 17.09 9.25
C LEU A 233 0.46 17.84 10.44
N ASP A 234 -0.20 17.78 11.60
CA ASP A 234 0.26 18.40 12.84
C ASP A 234 1.13 17.46 13.68
N ASP A 235 0.77 16.18 13.72
CA ASP A 235 1.41 15.18 14.59
C ASP A 235 2.69 14.59 13.98
N LEU A 236 2.77 14.45 12.66
CA LEU A 236 3.94 13.91 11.96
C LEU A 236 4.89 15.05 11.59
N ASP A 237 6.15 14.90 11.97
CA ASP A 237 7.19 15.89 11.68
C ASP A 237 8.16 15.32 10.64
N GLY A 238 8.67 16.18 9.76
CA GLY A 238 9.58 15.83 8.68
C GLY A 238 9.18 16.39 7.32
N THR A 239 9.83 15.90 6.27
CA THR A 239 9.46 16.21 4.88
C THR A 239 8.81 14.98 4.27
N PHE A 240 7.53 15.06 3.95
CA PHE A 240 6.76 13.91 3.48
C PHE A 240 5.67 14.30 2.49
N SER A 241 5.46 13.38 1.56
CA SER A 241 4.25 13.29 0.76
C SER A 241 3.86 11.83 0.75
N TYR A 242 2.65 11.51 1.19
CA TYR A 242 2.20 10.13 1.23
C TYR A 242 0.81 10.00 0.62
N LEU A 243 0.53 8.79 0.12
CA LEU A 243 -0.81 8.35 -0.27
C LEU A 243 -1.23 7.23 0.66
N VAL A 244 -2.49 7.25 1.08
CA VAL A 244 -3.13 6.18 1.83
C VAL A 244 -4.28 5.63 1.01
N ALA A 245 -4.49 4.33 1.09
CA ALA A 245 -5.67 3.67 0.57
C ALA A 245 -6.33 2.91 1.71
N THR A 246 -7.66 2.97 1.74
CA THR A 246 -8.50 2.18 2.64
C THR A 246 -9.43 1.30 1.81
N ARG A 247 -10.43 0.67 2.44
CA ARG A 247 -11.39 -0.22 1.78
C ARG A 247 -12.02 0.38 0.51
N ASP A 248 -12.33 1.67 0.50
CA ASP A 248 -13.14 2.32 -0.55
C ASP A 248 -12.63 3.72 -0.95
N SER A 249 -11.45 4.11 -0.46
CA SER A 249 -10.99 5.49 -0.56
C SER A 249 -9.48 5.58 -0.75
N ILE A 250 -9.03 6.60 -1.47
CA ILE A 250 -7.63 7.06 -1.52
C ILE A 250 -7.56 8.46 -0.94
N GLY A 251 -6.55 8.70 -0.11
CA GLY A 251 -6.21 10.02 0.39
C GLY A 251 -4.74 10.37 0.19
N TYR A 252 -4.41 11.64 0.33
CA TYR A 252 -3.04 12.14 0.38
C TYR A 252 -2.85 13.11 1.52
N ALA A 253 -1.60 13.27 1.95
CA ALA A 253 -1.17 14.43 2.73
C ALA A 253 0.21 14.90 2.28
N LYS A 254 0.42 16.21 2.34
CA LYS A 254 1.66 16.90 1.96
C LYS A 254 2.12 17.82 3.08
N ASP A 255 3.36 17.64 3.50
CA ASP A 255 3.96 18.39 4.61
C ASP A 255 4.04 19.90 4.34
N LYS A 256 4.40 20.67 5.37
CA LYS A 256 4.45 22.14 5.33
C LYS A 256 5.53 22.71 4.42
N LEU A 257 6.67 22.03 4.28
CA LEU A 257 7.75 22.42 3.38
C LEU A 257 7.47 21.99 1.95
N ALA A 258 6.65 20.95 1.77
CA ALA A 258 6.23 20.42 0.47
C ALA A 258 7.43 20.08 -0.43
N ALA A 259 8.54 19.65 0.18
CA ALA A 259 9.81 19.39 -0.49
C ALA A 259 9.78 18.15 -1.38
N LYS A 260 8.76 17.29 -1.21
CA LYS A 260 8.54 16.08 -1.99
C LYS A 260 7.42 16.36 -3.00
N PRO A 261 7.68 16.16 -4.31
CA PRO A 261 6.72 16.53 -5.33
C PRO A 261 5.54 15.54 -5.35
N MET A 262 4.36 16.07 -5.63
CA MET A 262 3.13 15.32 -5.85
C MET A 262 2.28 16.09 -6.84
N VAL A 263 1.87 15.44 -7.91
CA VAL A 263 1.01 15.99 -8.95
C VAL A 263 -0.26 15.14 -8.99
N LYS A 264 -1.41 15.79 -9.14
CA LYS A 264 -2.70 15.14 -9.32
C LYS A 264 -3.32 15.49 -10.67
N TYR A 265 -4.06 14.54 -11.20
CA TYR A 265 -4.98 14.70 -12.33
C TYR A 265 -6.33 14.16 -11.90
N GLU A 266 -7.38 14.94 -12.13
CA GLU A 266 -8.74 14.60 -11.71
C GLU A 266 -9.73 14.93 -12.83
N ASN A 267 -10.64 14.00 -13.11
CA ASN A 267 -11.79 14.24 -13.98
C ASN A 267 -13.06 13.62 -13.35
N ASP A 268 -14.15 13.53 -14.11
CA ASP A 268 -15.42 12.98 -13.63
C ASP A 268 -15.37 11.47 -13.32
N ASP A 269 -14.40 10.74 -13.88
CA ASP A 269 -14.34 9.28 -13.80
C ASP A 269 -13.25 8.78 -12.85
N LEU A 270 -12.15 9.52 -12.67
CA LEU A 270 -11.03 9.11 -11.83
C LEU A 270 -10.28 10.27 -11.16
N ILE A 271 -9.52 9.90 -10.14
CA ILE A 271 -8.42 10.68 -9.58
C ILE A 271 -7.15 9.85 -9.73
N ALA A 272 -6.06 10.47 -10.18
CA ALA A 272 -4.74 9.89 -10.21
C ALA A 272 -3.73 10.84 -9.56
N LEU A 273 -2.83 10.30 -8.75
CA LEU A 273 -1.72 11.02 -8.15
C LEU A 273 -0.41 10.35 -8.54
N SER A 274 0.60 11.14 -8.86
CA SER A 274 1.95 10.66 -9.10
C SER A 274 2.94 11.65 -8.51
N SER A 275 4.17 11.21 -8.26
CA SER A 275 5.24 12.14 -7.88
C SER A 275 5.61 13.14 -8.98
N GLU A 276 5.45 12.75 -10.24
CA GLU A 276 5.84 13.56 -11.39
C GLU A 276 4.79 13.44 -12.49
N GLU A 277 4.62 14.50 -13.26
CA GLU A 277 3.63 14.58 -14.35
C GLU A 277 3.85 13.50 -15.43
N VAL A 278 5.10 13.08 -15.66
CA VAL A 278 5.43 12.00 -16.61
C VAL A 278 4.74 10.68 -16.26
N GLY A 279 4.46 10.41 -14.98
CA GLY A 279 3.69 9.24 -14.56
C GLY A 279 2.23 9.35 -14.97
N LEU A 280 1.60 10.53 -14.78
CA LEU A 280 0.20 10.77 -15.16
C LEU A 280 0.02 10.73 -16.68
N ASN A 281 0.99 11.28 -17.43
CA ASN A 281 0.95 11.30 -18.90
C ASN A 281 0.92 9.89 -19.53
N ARG A 282 1.35 8.85 -18.81
CA ARG A 282 1.24 7.46 -19.28
C ARG A 282 -0.19 6.93 -19.32
N LEU A 283 -1.09 7.48 -18.51
CA LEU A 283 -2.49 7.10 -18.53
C LEU A 283 -3.17 7.50 -19.84
N TYR A 284 -2.70 8.58 -20.49
CA TYR A 284 -3.25 9.08 -21.74
C TYR A 284 -2.14 9.52 -22.71
N PRO A 285 -1.42 8.58 -23.35
CA PRO A 285 -0.31 8.93 -24.23
C PRO A 285 -0.72 9.88 -25.36
N GLY A 286 0.00 10.98 -25.51
CA GLY A 286 -0.26 11.99 -26.55
C GLY A 286 -1.38 13.00 -26.23
N ARG A 287 -1.98 12.94 -25.03
CA ARG A 287 -2.96 13.92 -24.54
C ARG A 287 -2.32 14.80 -23.47
N ALA A 288 -2.48 16.11 -23.59
CA ALA A 288 -2.15 17.02 -22.50
C ALA A 288 -3.18 16.86 -21.36
N LEU A 289 -2.69 16.68 -20.14
CA LEU A 289 -3.52 16.54 -18.95
C LEU A 289 -3.56 17.85 -18.19
N ASP A 290 -4.74 18.23 -17.68
CA ASP A 290 -4.87 19.37 -16.77
C ASP A 290 -4.44 18.92 -15.38
N THR A 291 -3.14 18.99 -15.12
CA THR A 291 -2.54 18.55 -13.88
C THR A 291 -2.33 19.70 -12.91
N SER A 292 -2.39 19.41 -11.61
CA SER A 292 -2.12 20.38 -10.55
C SER A 292 -1.32 19.74 -9.43
N GLU A 293 -0.48 20.53 -8.76
CA GLU A 293 0.23 20.09 -7.55
C GLU A 293 -0.55 20.53 -6.30
N PRO A 294 -0.86 19.62 -5.36
CA PRO A 294 -1.42 20.01 -4.08
C PRO A 294 -0.52 21.00 -3.34
N ALA A 295 -1.15 21.99 -2.71
CA ALA A 295 -0.45 23.04 -1.98
C ALA A 295 0.27 22.47 -0.74
N PRO A 296 1.31 23.16 -0.23
CA PRO A 296 1.94 22.81 1.05
C PRO A 296 0.91 22.73 2.19
N PHE A 297 1.15 21.84 3.15
CA PHE A 297 0.30 21.68 4.33
C PHE A 297 -1.17 21.40 3.99
N THR A 298 -1.39 20.50 3.03
CA THR A 298 -2.74 20.09 2.62
C THR A 298 -2.90 18.58 2.64
N TYR A 299 -4.16 18.17 2.70
CA TYR A 299 -4.59 16.79 2.54
C TYR A 299 -5.78 16.75 1.60
N GLY A 300 -6.14 15.56 1.16
CA GLY A 300 -7.38 15.34 0.43
C GLY A 300 -7.78 13.87 0.44
N LEU A 301 -9.05 13.64 0.17
CA LEU A 301 -9.69 12.34 0.23
C LEU A 301 -10.65 12.21 -0.95
N TRP A 302 -10.58 11.08 -1.62
CA TRP A 302 -11.56 10.66 -2.60
C TRP A 302 -12.05 9.28 -2.21
N SER A 303 -13.36 9.14 -2.19
CA SER A 303 -14.04 7.87 -1.95
C SER A 303 -14.80 7.49 -3.20
N ARG A 304 -14.97 6.19 -3.38
CA ARG A 304 -15.90 5.68 -4.37
C ARG A 304 -17.33 6.09 -3.99
N SER A 305 -18.10 6.57 -4.97
CA SER A 305 -19.52 6.90 -4.81
C SER A 305 -20.42 5.67 -4.86
#